data_AF-A0A963LG62-F1
#
_entry.id   AF-A0A963LG62-F1
#
_cell.length_a   1.000
_cell.length_b   1.000
_cell.length_c   1.000
_cell.angle_alpha   90.00
_cell.angle_beta   90.00
_cell.angle_gamma   90.00
#
_symmetry.space_group_name_H-M   'P 1'
#
loop_
_entity.id
_entity.type
_entity.pdbx_description
1 polymer ?
#
loop_
_entity_poly.entity_id
_entity_poly.type
_entity_poly.pdbx_seq_one_letter_code
_entity_poly.pdbx_strand_id
1 'polypeptide(L)' 'MTPPASRKAAEIQDLYVELHRSLLAFLRRLTGDAAAAEDLLHDVMIKALAEIERDGRAPANLVGWLYAVARNAAMDHHR' A
#
# COMPACT_ATOMS: atom_id res chain seq x y z
N MET A 1 24.39 -17.69 4.71
CA MET A 1 23.99 -17.65 3.30
C MET A 1 22.49 -17.85 3.25
N THR A 2 21.72 -16.76 3.29
CA THR A 2 20.25 -16.82 3.23
C THR A 2 19.89 -17.51 1.92
N PRO A 3 19.11 -18.61 1.92
CA PRO A 3 18.70 -19.25 0.68
C PRO A 3 18.01 -18.19 -0.20
N PRO A 4 18.25 -18.18 -1.53
CA PRO A 4 17.53 -17.28 -2.39
C PRO A 4 16.04 -17.55 -2.18
N ALA A 5 15.32 -16.53 -1.71
CA ALA A 5 13.87 -16.59 -1.60
C ALA A 5 13.33 -17.15 -2.92
N SER A 6 12.43 -18.15 -2.82
CA SER A 6 11.83 -18.79 -4.00
C SER A 6 11.45 -17.75 -5.06
N ARG A 7 11.57 -18.07 -6.36
CA ARG A 7 11.25 -17.12 -7.45
C ARG A 7 9.92 -16.38 -7.23
N LYS A 8 8.91 -17.10 -6.73
CA LYS A 8 7.60 -16.55 -6.36
C LYS A 8 7.67 -15.48 -5.27
N ALA A 9 8.51 -15.65 -4.25
CA ALA A 9 8.72 -14.65 -3.21
C ALA A 9 9.42 -13.40 -3.76
N ALA A 10 10.36 -13.56 -4.69
CA ALA A 10 10.98 -12.43 -5.38
C ALA A 10 9.96 -11.66 -6.25
N GLU A 11 9.13 -12.36 -7.03
CA GLU A 11 8.05 -11.75 -7.82
C GLU A 11 7.04 -10.98 -6.95
N ILE A 12 6.66 -11.54 -5.79
CA ILE A 12 5.78 -10.85 -4.84
C ILE A 12 6.45 -9.59 -4.27
N GLN A 13 7.74 -9.67 -3.95
CA GLN A 13 8.50 -8.53 -3.44
C GLN A 13 8.57 -7.41 -4.48
N ASP A 14 8.83 -7.75 -5.75
CA ASP A 14 8.91 -6.76 -6.83
C ASP A 14 7.55 -6.08 -7.06
N LEU A 15 6.46 -6.86 -7.10
CA LEU A 15 5.11 -6.33 -7.19
C LEU A 15 4.77 -5.41 -6.01
N TYR A 16 5.18 -5.79 -4.80
CA TYR A 16 5.01 -4.97 -3.60
C TYR A 16 5.75 -3.64 -3.72
N VAL A 17 7.02 -3.66 -4.16
CA VAL A 17 7.83 -2.45 -4.34
C VAL A 17 7.22 -1.53 -5.39
N GLU A 18 6.77 -2.08 -6.52
CA GLU A 18 6.10 -1.31 -7.58
C GLU A 18 4.80 -0.67 -7.10
N LEU A 19 3.97 -1.41 -6.37
CA LEU A 19 2.72 -0.93 -5.82
C LEU A 19 2.94 0.15 -4.77
N HIS A 20 3.88 -0.06 -3.85
CA HIS A 20 4.29 0.93 -2.85
C HIS A 20 4.72 2.23 -3.52
N ARG A 21 5.59 2.16 -4.53
CA ARG A 21 6.04 3.35 -5.28
C ARG A 21 4.89 4.07 -5.96
N SER A 22 3.96 3.32 -6.56
CA SER A 22 2.81 3.85 -7.27
C SER A 22 1.80 4.54 -6.33
N LEU A 23 1.55 3.96 -5.16
CA LEU A 23 0.71 4.56 -4.12
C LEU A 23 1.35 5.79 -3.49
N LEU A 24 2.67 5.76 -3.23
CA LEU A 24 3.38 6.93 -2.72
C LEU A 24 3.30 8.11 -3.70
N ALA A 25 3.54 7.85 -4.99
CA ALA A 25 3.45 8.88 -6.02
C ALA A 25 2.01 9.44 -6.14
N PHE A 26 1.00 8.59 -5.98
CA PHE A 26 -0.39 9.01 -5.95
C PHE A 26 -0.71 9.89 -4.75
N LEU A 27 -0.32 9.47 -3.54
CA LEU A 27 -0.53 10.23 -2.31
C LEU A 27 0.17 11.58 -2.34
N ARG A 28 1.43 11.64 -2.79
CA ARG A 28 2.19 12.89 -2.96
C ARG A 28 1.46 13.90 -3.85
N ARG A 29 0.79 13.43 -4.91
CA ARG A 29 -0.01 14.29 -5.79
C ARG A 29 -1.28 14.80 -5.13
N LEU A 30 -1.87 14.02 -4.22
CA LEU A 30 -3.10 14.40 -3.50
C LEU A 30 -2.84 15.30 -2.29
N THR A 31 -1.73 15.09 -1.57
CA THR A 31 -1.40 15.85 -0.37
C THR A 31 -0.62 17.12 -0.67
N GLY A 32 0.23 17.11 -1.72
CA GLY A 32 1.20 18.18 -1.96
C GLY A 32 2.36 18.20 -0.95
N ASP A 33 2.39 17.26 0.00
CA ASP A 33 3.39 17.12 1.06
C ASP A 33 3.97 15.70 1.03
N ALA A 34 5.30 15.62 0.90
CA ALA A 34 6.02 14.37 0.82
C ALA A 34 6.03 13.60 2.14
N ALA A 35 6.14 14.28 3.29
CA ALA A 35 6.13 13.65 4.60
C ALA A 35 4.75 13.10 4.92
N ALA A 36 3.71 13.91 4.73
CA ALA A 36 2.33 13.46 4.93
C ALA A 36 1.97 12.27 4.01
N ALA A 37 2.48 12.25 2.77
CA ALA A 37 2.25 11.13 1.87
C ALA A 37 2.92 9.83 2.32
N GLU A 38 4.10 9.90 2.94
CA GLU A 38 4.80 8.72 3.49
C GLU A 38 4.09 8.18 4.73
N ASP A 39 3.61 9.05 5.60
CA ASP A 39 2.82 8.67 6.78
C ASP A 39 1.50 8.01 6.37
N LEU A 40 0.76 8.63 5.44
CA LEU A 40 -0.48 8.06 4.92
C LEU A 40 -0.27 6.73 4.21
N LEU A 41 0.86 6.57 3.50
CA LEU A 41 1.17 5.29 2.88
C LEU A 41 1.36 4.20 3.93
N HIS A 42 2.11 4.47 5.00
CA HIS A 42 2.27 3.50 6.09
C HIS A 42 0.93 3.09 6.67
N ASP A 43 0.04 4.05 6.94
CA ASP A 43 -1.30 3.76 7.46
C ASP A 43 -2.14 2.88 6.51
N VAL A 44 -2.07 3.16 5.21
CA VAL A 44 -2.76 2.36 4.18
C VAL A 44 -2.25 0.92 4.20
N MET A 45 -0.93 0.73 4.26
CA MET A 45 -0.32 -0.60 4.26
C MET A 45 -0.64 -1.39 5.54
N ILE A 46 -0.65 -0.73 6.69
CA ILE A 46 -1.04 -1.36 7.97
C ILE A 46 -2.52 -1.77 7.93
N LYS A 47 -3.41 -0.88 7.47
CA LYS A 47 -4.84 -1.19 7.31
C LYS A 47 -5.07 -2.35 6.35
N ALA A 48 -4.31 -2.40 5.26
CA ALA A 48 -4.35 -3.50 4.30
C ALA A 48 -3.99 -4.84 4.94
N LEU A 49 -2.89 -4.88 5.69
CA LEU A 49 -2.46 -6.10 6.35
C LEU A 49 -3.49 -6.57 7.39
N ALA A 50 -3.99 -5.64 8.21
CA ALA A 50 -4.98 -5.95 9.24
C ALA A 50 -6.32 -6.47 8.66
N GLU A 51 -6.78 -5.91 7.54
CA GLU A 51 -7.98 -6.40 6.83
C GLU A 51 -7.79 -7.81 6.30
N ILE A 52 -6.65 -8.07 5.65
CA ILE A 52 -6.34 -9.39 5.09
C ILE A 52 -6.23 -10.44 6.21
N GLU A 53 -5.59 -10.08 7.33
CA GLU A 53 -5.50 -10.95 8.52
C GLU A 53 -6.87 -11.24 9.13
N ARG A 54 -7.73 -10.23 9.24
CA ARG A 54 -9.07 -10.36 9.83
C ARG A 54 -10.00 -11.22 8.97
N ASP A 55 -10.01 -11.00 7.66
CA ASP A 55 -10.95 -11.68 6.76
C ASP A 55 -10.37 -13.00 6.21
N GLY A 56 -9.09 -13.29 6.46
CA GLY A 56 -8.38 -14.48 5.99
C GLY A 56 -8.20 -14.55 4.47
N ARG A 57 -8.53 -13.48 3.76
CA ARG A 57 -8.42 -13.37 2.30
C ARG A 57 -8.22 -11.92 1.86
N ALA A 58 -7.49 -11.73 0.77
CA ALA A 58 -7.41 -10.43 0.13
C ALA A 58 -8.70 -10.09 -0.64
N PRO A 59 -9.03 -8.80 -0.81
CA PRO A 59 -10.09 -8.37 -1.71
C PRO A 59 -9.89 -8.88 -3.14
N ALA A 60 -10.97 -9.15 -3.86
CA ALA A 60 -10.93 -9.63 -5.25
C ALA A 60 -10.14 -8.67 -6.19
N ASN A 61 -10.20 -7.37 -5.92
CA ASN A 61 -9.36 -6.35 -6.55
C ASN A 61 -8.57 -5.60 -5.47
N LEU A 62 -7.48 -6.20 -4.99
CA LEU A 62 -6.61 -5.62 -3.97
C LEU A 62 -6.06 -4.24 -4.38
N VAL A 63 -5.61 -4.09 -5.63
CA VAL A 63 -5.03 -2.83 -6.12
C VAL A 63 -6.07 -1.71 -6.07
N GLY A 64 -7.25 -1.93 -6.66
CA GLY A 64 -8.32 -0.92 -6.65
C GLY A 64 -8.78 -0.56 -5.24
N TRP A 65 -8.85 -1.55 -4.35
CA TRP A 65 -9.17 -1.33 -2.94
C TRP A 65 -8.10 -0.48 -2.22
N LEU A 66 -6.81 -0.76 -2.42
CA LEU A 66 -5.71 0.02 -1.84
C LEU A 66 -5.73 1.49 -2.29
N TYR A 67 -6.00 1.75 -3.57
CA TYR A 67 -6.17 3.12 -4.06
C TYR A 67 -7.37 3.83 -3.43
N ALA A 68 -8.47 3.11 -3.17
CA ALA A 68 -9.63 3.67 -2.47
C ALA A 68 -9.29 4.02 -1.01
N VAL A 69 -8.59 3.15 -0.29
CA VAL A 69 -8.13 3.40 1.08
C VAL A 69 -7.16 4.58 1.12
N ALA A 70 -6.17 4.64 0.20
CA ALA A 70 -5.22 5.74 0.09
C ALA A 70 -5.91 7.08 -0.19
N ARG A 71 -6.88 7.09 -1.11
CA ARG A 71 -7.67 8.29 -1.39
C ARG A 71 -8.44 8.75 -0.16
N ASN A 72 -9.09 7.84 0.56
CA ASN A 72 -9.85 8.20 1.77
C ASN A 72 -8.94 8.77 2.85
N ALA A 73 -7.78 8.14 3.09
CA ALA A 73 -6.80 8.62 4.06
C ALA A 73 -6.28 10.03 3.70
N ALA A 74 -6.03 10.31 2.41
CA ALA A 74 -5.65 11.64 1.96
C ALA A 74 -6.77 12.68 2.13
N MET A 75 -8.04 12.31 1.87
CA MET A 75 -9.18 13.21 2.09
C MET A 75 -9.38 13.52 3.58
N ASP A 76 -9.18 12.54 4.45
CA ASP A 76 -9.28 12.70 5.91
C ASP A 76 -8.15 13.59 6.45
N HIS A 77 -6.95 13.53 5.86
CA HIS A 77 -5.84 14.41 6.23
C HIS A 77 -6.10 15.91 5.94
N HIS A 78 -6.87 16.20 4.88
CA HIS A 78 -7.23 17.57 4.51
C HIS A 78 -8.37 18.17 5.34
N ARG A 79 -8.95 17.40 6.27
CA ARG A 79 -10.11 17.78 7.06
C ARG A 79 -9.74 18.22 8.47
#